data_AF-A0A765XAR0-F1
#
_entry.id   AF-A0A765XAR0-F1
#
_cell.length_a   1.000
_cell.length_b   1.000
_cell.length_c   1.000
_cell.angle_alpha   90.00
_cell.angle_beta   90.00
_cell.angle_gamma   90.00
#
_symmetry.space_group_name_H-M   'P 1'
#
loop_
_entity.id
_entity.type
_entity.pdbx_description
1 polymer ?
#
loop_
_entity_poly.entity_id
_entity_poly.type
_entity_poly.pdbx_seq_one_letter_code
_entity_poly.pdbx_strand_id
1 'polypeptide(L)'
;MPVDLTSYILPQFNVLRSIPQETLSEIRNQSASGEAQIRLGDLMVSIRPMSIEGFFIGSINQSGLDENSLQIAFNYIEFLERGLNRGGFSSREVEIFRGIEIHNNISLFSKNQSGSVLDKIEACAFNVESAELNAPENSRTCPVTLCEPETGVFMKNSHSSDVCTLYDKSALIHLIDMDAPHPLSRESITASMIIGKDECYFSPGRESFILKES
;
A
#
# COMPACT_ATOMS: atom_id res chain seq x y z
N MET A 1 -12.59 -26.45 -2.44
CA MET A 1 -13.04 -27.28 -1.29
C MET A 1 -13.01 -26.39 -0.07
N PRO A 2 -13.94 -26.53 0.89
CA PRO A 2 -13.92 -25.69 2.08
C PRO A 2 -12.69 -25.96 2.92
N VAL A 3 -12.09 -24.90 3.47
CA VAL A 3 -10.99 -24.98 4.44
C VAL A 3 -11.60 -25.30 5.80
N ASP A 4 -11.21 -26.41 6.41
CA ASP A 4 -11.74 -26.84 7.70
C ASP A 4 -10.87 -26.34 8.86
N LEU A 5 -11.43 -25.42 9.64
CA LEU A 5 -10.78 -24.82 10.80
C LEU A 5 -11.37 -25.30 12.14
N THR A 6 -12.22 -26.33 12.12
CA THR A 6 -12.89 -26.85 13.31
C THR A 6 -11.90 -27.26 14.41
N SER A 7 -10.73 -27.79 14.02
CA SER A 7 -9.67 -28.18 14.96
C SER A 7 -9.05 -27.01 15.74
N TYR A 8 -9.29 -25.76 15.30
CA TYR A 8 -8.78 -24.55 15.95
C TYR A 8 -9.79 -23.93 16.93
N ILE A 9 -11.01 -24.46 17.00
CA ILE A 9 -12.02 -23.98 17.95
C ILE A 9 -11.62 -24.36 19.38
N LEU A 10 -11.69 -23.38 20.28
CA LEU A 10 -11.62 -23.58 21.73
C LEU A 10 -13.06 -23.55 22.27
N PRO A 11 -13.71 -24.72 22.49
CA PRO A 11 -15.15 -24.80 22.77
C PRO A 11 -15.55 -24.10 24.07
N GLN A 12 -14.60 -23.96 25.00
CA GLN A 12 -14.82 -23.38 26.32
C GLN A 12 -15.02 -21.86 26.26
N PHE A 13 -14.52 -21.22 25.20
CA PHE A 13 -14.47 -19.77 25.06
C PHE A 13 -15.12 -19.27 23.77
N ASN A 14 -15.57 -20.18 22.88
CA ASN A 14 -16.07 -19.86 21.55
C ASN A 14 -15.13 -18.94 20.74
N VAL A 15 -13.82 -19.16 20.89
CA VAL A 15 -12.78 -18.44 20.13
C VAL A 15 -11.91 -19.42 19.36
N LEU A 16 -11.18 -18.91 18.38
CA LEU A 16 -10.18 -19.67 17.64
C LEU A 16 -8.82 -19.51 18.31
N ARG A 17 -8.06 -20.61 18.39
CA ARG A 17 -6.62 -20.55 18.69
C ARG A 17 -5.87 -19.98 17.48
N SER A 18 -4.60 -19.63 17.68
CA SER A 18 -3.73 -19.16 16.59
C SER A 18 -3.75 -20.14 15.41
N ILE A 19 -4.08 -19.60 14.22
CA ILE A 19 -4.09 -20.35 12.96
C ILE A 19 -2.72 -20.16 12.27
N PRO A 20 -2.08 -21.24 11.79
CA PRO A 20 -0.81 -21.16 11.07
C PRO A 20 -0.88 -20.26 9.83
N GLN A 21 0.23 -19.56 9.54
CA GLN A 21 0.31 -18.67 8.39
C GLN A 21 0.15 -19.39 7.05
N GLU A 22 0.53 -20.66 6.96
CA GLU A 22 0.31 -21.50 5.77
C GLU A 22 -1.18 -21.66 5.46
N THR A 23 -1.99 -21.96 6.47
CA THR A 23 -3.45 -22.08 6.36
C THR A 23 -4.10 -20.75 5.99
N LEU A 24 -3.66 -19.64 6.60
CA LEU A 24 -4.13 -18.31 6.23
C LEU A 24 -3.78 -17.96 4.78
N SER A 25 -2.60 -18.36 4.31
CA SER A 25 -2.17 -18.17 2.92
C SER A 25 -3.00 -18.99 1.94
N GLU A 26 -3.39 -20.21 2.31
CA GLU A 26 -4.33 -21.01 1.52
C GLU A 26 -5.68 -20.30 1.37
N ILE A 27 -6.23 -19.75 2.46
CA ILE A 27 -7.49 -19.00 2.43
C ILE A 27 -7.39 -17.78 1.49
N ARG A 28 -6.27 -17.05 1.53
CA ARG A 28 -6.00 -15.93 0.60
C ARG A 28 -5.99 -16.40 -0.86
N ASN A 29 -5.34 -17.53 -1.15
CA ASN A 29 -5.27 -18.08 -2.49
C ASN A 29 -6.64 -18.55 -3.01
N GLN A 30 -7.43 -19.22 -2.16
CA GLN A 30 -8.77 -19.65 -2.54
C GLN A 30 -9.71 -18.47 -2.79
N SER A 31 -9.67 -17.45 -1.93
CA SER A 31 -10.50 -16.24 -2.07
C SER A 31 -10.13 -15.39 -3.28
N ALA A 32 -8.89 -15.46 -3.78
CA ALA A 32 -8.49 -14.83 -5.05
C ALA A 32 -9.30 -15.32 -6.26
N SER A 33 -9.90 -16.52 -6.18
CA SER A 33 -10.78 -17.07 -7.22
C SER A 33 -12.25 -16.68 -7.05
N GLY A 34 -12.58 -15.83 -6.06
CA GLY A 34 -13.93 -15.29 -5.82
C GLY A 34 -14.29 -15.31 -4.33
N GLU A 35 -14.40 -16.50 -3.74
CA GLU A 35 -14.66 -16.68 -2.32
C GLU A 35 -14.01 -17.96 -1.79
N ALA A 36 -13.58 -17.92 -0.52
CA ALA A 36 -13.11 -19.08 0.23
C ALA A 36 -14.19 -19.49 1.23
N GLN A 37 -14.62 -20.75 1.14
CA GLN A 37 -15.57 -21.33 2.08
C GLN A 37 -14.79 -21.92 3.26
N ILE A 38 -15.16 -21.55 4.48
CA ILE A 38 -14.52 -21.98 5.72
C ILE A 38 -15.52 -22.73 6.58
N ARG A 39 -15.13 -23.91 7.07
CA ARG A 39 -15.90 -24.70 8.02
C ARG A 39 -15.39 -24.49 9.44
N LEU A 40 -16.30 -24.20 10.36
CA LEU A 40 -16.05 -23.99 11.79
C LEU A 40 -17.10 -24.75 12.61
N GLY A 41 -16.82 -26.03 12.89
CA GLY A 41 -17.82 -26.93 13.44
C GLY A 41 -18.97 -27.10 12.45
N ASP A 42 -20.18 -26.78 12.89
CA ASP A 42 -21.39 -26.83 12.05
C ASP A 42 -21.63 -25.53 11.27
N LEU A 43 -20.80 -24.51 11.47
CA LEU A 43 -20.92 -23.22 10.79
C LEU A 43 -20.12 -23.20 9.48
N MET A 44 -20.74 -22.64 8.45
CA MET A 44 -20.09 -22.35 7.17
C MET A 44 -20.01 -20.84 6.96
N VAL A 45 -18.80 -20.34 6.80
CA VAL A 45 -18.48 -18.91 6.61
C VAL A 45 -17.81 -18.71 5.26
N SER A 46 -18.16 -17.63 4.57
CA SER A 46 -17.53 -17.24 3.30
C SER A 46 -16.62 -16.04 3.53
N ILE A 47 -15.36 -16.16 3.09
CA ILE A 47 -14.37 -15.08 3.07
C ILE A 47 -14.17 -14.64 1.62
N ARG A 48 -14.33 -13.34 1.36
CA ARG A 48 -14.12 -12.75 0.03
C ARG A 48 -13.14 -11.58 0.10
N PRO A 49 -12.40 -11.30 -0.98
CA PRO A 49 -11.57 -10.10 -1.04
C PRO A 49 -12.46 -8.84 -1.02
N MET A 50 -11.98 -7.79 -0.35
CA MET A 50 -12.58 -6.47 -0.38
C MET A 50 -12.13 -5.71 -1.65
N SER A 51 -12.72 -4.53 -1.90
CA SER A 51 -12.27 -3.64 -2.97
C SER A 51 -10.88 -3.04 -2.74
N ILE A 52 -10.33 -3.16 -1.53
CA ILE A 52 -8.97 -2.74 -1.20
C ILE A 52 -8.08 -3.98 -1.21
N GLU A 53 -7.00 -3.92 -1.97
CA GLU A 53 -6.08 -5.04 -2.12
C GLU A 53 -5.47 -5.47 -0.77
N GLY A 54 -5.44 -6.78 -0.53
CA GLY A 54 -4.88 -7.36 0.69
C GLY A 54 -5.81 -7.31 1.91
N PHE A 55 -7.07 -6.90 1.73
CA PHE A 55 -8.11 -6.97 2.75
C PHE A 55 -9.24 -7.91 2.33
N PHE A 56 -9.85 -8.55 3.33
CA PHE A 56 -10.83 -9.59 3.23
C PHE A 56 -11.99 -9.30 4.19
N ILE A 57 -13.18 -9.74 3.79
CA ILE A 57 -14.41 -9.60 4.57
C ILE A 57 -15.07 -10.97 4.68
N GLY A 58 -15.52 -11.29 5.90
CA GLY A 58 -16.28 -12.50 6.17
C GLY A 58 -17.78 -12.28 6.16
N SER A 59 -18.51 -13.33 5.78
CA SER A 59 -19.97 -13.35 5.77
C SER A 59 -20.48 -14.73 6.13
N ILE A 60 -21.67 -14.79 6.72
CA ILE A 60 -22.36 -16.04 7.04
C ILE A 60 -23.78 -16.01 6.51
N ASN A 61 -24.27 -17.16 6.03
CA ASN A 61 -25.68 -17.31 5.73
C ASN A 61 -26.48 -17.43 7.04
N GLN A 62 -27.34 -16.45 7.30
CA GLN A 62 -28.10 -16.34 8.54
C GLN A 62 -29.33 -17.25 8.57
N SER A 63 -29.70 -17.87 7.44
CA SER A 63 -30.92 -18.66 7.35
C SER A 63 -30.90 -19.89 8.27
N GLY A 64 -31.81 -19.92 9.25
CA GLY A 64 -31.97 -21.07 10.14
C GLY A 64 -31.00 -21.14 11.31
N LEU A 65 -30.22 -20.09 11.56
CA LEU A 65 -29.35 -19.98 12.74
C LEU A 65 -30.07 -19.23 13.87
N ASP A 66 -29.85 -19.68 15.11
CA ASP A 66 -30.25 -18.97 16.31
C ASP A 66 -29.29 -17.83 16.64
N GLU A 67 -29.72 -16.91 17.50
CA GLU A 67 -28.97 -15.70 17.87
C GLU A 67 -27.59 -16.01 18.48
N ASN A 68 -27.48 -17.09 19.27
CA ASN A 68 -26.21 -17.49 19.86
C ASN A 68 -25.24 -18.02 18.79
N SER A 69 -25.71 -18.85 17.86
CA SER A 69 -24.92 -19.31 16.72
C SER A 69 -24.45 -18.17 15.83
N LEU A 70 -25.29 -17.16 15.60
CA LEU A 70 -24.90 -15.94 14.87
C LEU A 70 -23.81 -15.16 15.60
N GLN A 71 -23.94 -14.97 16.92
CA GLN A 71 -22.93 -14.26 17.69
C GLN A 71 -21.58 -14.98 17.66
N ILE A 72 -21.58 -16.31 17.80
CA ILE A 72 -20.38 -17.13 17.69
C ILE A 72 -19.76 -17.01 16.29
N ALA A 73 -20.58 -17.07 15.24
CA ALA A 73 -20.13 -16.89 13.87
C ALA A 73 -19.45 -15.52 13.64
N PHE A 74 -20.05 -14.43 14.13
CA PHE A 74 -19.47 -13.10 13.99
C PHE A 74 -18.14 -12.97 14.73
N ASN A 75 -18.01 -13.57 15.92
CA ASN A 75 -16.73 -13.60 16.65
C ASN A 75 -15.64 -14.36 15.85
N TYR A 76 -16.00 -15.47 15.21
CA TYR A 76 -15.08 -16.20 14.35
C TYR A 76 -14.71 -15.43 13.08
N ILE A 77 -15.68 -14.76 12.45
CA ILE A 77 -15.43 -13.89 11.30
C ILE A 77 -14.44 -12.80 11.69
N GLU A 78 -14.67 -12.09 12.80
CA GLU A 78 -13.77 -11.03 13.24
C GLU A 78 -12.35 -11.57 13.48
N PHE A 79 -12.22 -12.73 14.14
CA PHE A 79 -10.91 -13.35 14.35
C PHE A 79 -10.20 -13.67 13.02
N LEU A 80 -10.93 -14.22 12.05
CA LEU A 80 -10.39 -14.54 10.74
C LEU A 80 -9.99 -13.28 9.97
N GLU A 81 -10.83 -12.25 9.97
CA GLU A 81 -10.52 -10.96 9.35
C GLU A 81 -9.24 -10.37 9.93
N ARG A 82 -9.12 -10.31 11.26
CA ARG A 82 -7.90 -9.80 11.91
C ARG A 82 -6.66 -10.66 11.59
N GLY A 83 -6.82 -11.97 11.39
CA GLY A 83 -5.72 -12.85 11.00
C GLY A 83 -5.32 -12.71 9.51
N LEU A 84 -6.29 -12.44 8.65
CA LEU A 84 -6.08 -12.37 7.20
C LEU A 84 -5.63 -10.97 6.76
N ASN A 85 -6.21 -9.94 7.34
CA ASN A 85 -6.03 -8.54 6.98
C ASN A 85 -4.72 -7.97 7.51
N ARG A 86 -4.11 -7.11 6.71
CA ARG A 86 -2.88 -6.40 7.09
C ARG A 86 -3.15 -5.56 8.34
N GLY A 87 -2.20 -5.55 9.28
CA GLY A 87 -2.32 -4.74 10.50
C GLY A 87 -3.34 -5.22 11.53
N GLY A 88 -4.00 -6.38 11.32
CA GLY A 88 -4.93 -6.93 12.30
C GLY A 88 -6.30 -6.25 12.31
N PHE A 89 -6.71 -5.65 11.20
CA PHE A 89 -7.99 -4.94 11.08
C PHE A 89 -9.17 -5.87 10.76
N SER A 90 -10.32 -5.60 11.36
CA SER A 90 -11.62 -6.09 10.90
C SER A 90 -12.04 -5.39 9.60
N SER A 91 -12.91 -6.03 8.82
CA SER A 91 -13.46 -5.43 7.59
C SER A 91 -14.19 -4.11 7.87
N ARG A 92 -14.88 -4.02 9.01
CA ARG A 92 -15.57 -2.79 9.45
C ARG A 92 -14.59 -1.64 9.71
N GLU A 93 -13.47 -1.91 10.38
CA GLU A 93 -12.41 -0.90 10.57
C GLU A 93 -11.84 -0.47 9.22
N VAL A 94 -11.65 -1.42 8.29
CA VAL A 94 -11.18 -1.15 6.94
C VAL A 94 -12.13 -0.23 6.17
N GLU A 95 -13.43 -0.49 6.22
CA GLU A 95 -14.45 0.35 5.58
C GLU A 95 -14.50 1.76 6.19
N ILE A 96 -14.38 1.87 7.52
CA ILE A 96 -14.34 3.17 8.21
C ILE A 96 -13.14 3.98 7.73
N PHE A 97 -11.94 3.40 7.77
CA PHE A 97 -10.73 4.08 7.33
C PHE A 97 -10.79 4.42 5.85
N ARG A 98 -11.32 3.54 4.99
CA ARG A 98 -11.55 3.86 3.58
C ARG A 98 -12.49 5.05 3.39
N GLY A 99 -13.55 5.13 4.20
CA GLY A 99 -14.45 6.27 4.22
C GLY A 99 -13.72 7.58 4.57
N ILE A 100 -12.80 7.51 5.54
CA ILE A 100 -11.95 8.64 5.95
C ILE A 100 -10.95 9.01 4.84
N GLU A 101 -10.30 8.02 4.20
CA GLU A 101 -9.38 8.20 3.07
C GLU A 101 -10.06 8.96 1.92
N ILE A 102 -11.25 8.50 1.52
CA ILE A 102 -12.03 9.12 0.44
C ILE A 102 -12.45 10.55 0.80
N HIS A 103 -12.84 10.79 2.06
CA HIS A 103 -13.31 12.10 2.49
C HIS A 103 -12.18 13.12 2.63
N ASN A 104 -11.01 12.69 3.10
CA ASN A 104 -9.89 13.57 3.42
C ASN A 104 -8.77 13.53 2.35
N ASN A 105 -8.91 12.70 1.31
CA ASN A 105 -7.89 12.47 0.29
C ASN A 105 -6.52 12.07 0.89
N ILE A 106 -6.54 11.18 1.89
CA ILE A 106 -5.35 10.65 2.56
C ILE A 106 -5.26 9.14 2.31
N SER A 107 -4.06 8.54 2.32
CA SER A 107 -3.89 7.08 2.28
C SER A 107 -3.45 6.52 3.65
N LEU A 108 -4.33 5.81 4.33
CA LEU A 108 -4.12 5.18 5.64
C LEU A 108 -3.52 3.77 5.51
N PHE A 109 -3.78 3.08 4.39
CA PHE A 109 -3.36 1.70 4.16
C PHE A 109 -2.06 1.52 3.37
N SER A 110 -1.47 2.58 2.79
CA SER A 110 -0.25 2.51 1.95
C SER A 110 1.08 2.34 2.73
N LYS A 111 1.02 1.92 4.01
CA LYS A 111 2.17 1.98 4.94
C LYS A 111 3.36 1.06 4.64
N ASN A 112 3.28 0.12 3.69
CA ASN A 112 4.37 -0.84 3.47
C ASN A 112 5.29 -0.50 2.28
N GLN A 113 4.95 0.48 1.46
CA GLN A 113 5.88 1.02 0.44
C GLN A 113 6.32 2.44 0.78
N SER A 114 5.45 3.26 1.40
CA SER A 114 5.75 4.66 1.70
C SER A 114 6.93 4.83 2.67
N GLY A 115 7.08 3.99 3.69
CA GLY A 115 8.20 4.10 4.65
C GLY A 115 9.57 4.07 3.97
N SER A 116 9.82 3.08 3.11
CA SER A 116 11.09 2.98 2.37
C SER A 116 11.28 4.10 1.35
N VAL A 117 10.22 4.64 0.77
CA VAL A 117 10.31 5.72 -0.22
C VAL A 117 10.54 7.06 0.47
N LEU A 118 9.83 7.35 1.56
CA LEU A 118 9.98 8.55 2.36
C LEU A 118 11.37 8.63 3.00
N ASP A 119 11.85 7.52 3.58
CA ASP A 119 13.21 7.45 4.12
C ASP A 119 14.27 7.76 3.04
N LYS A 120 14.04 7.25 1.82
CA LYS A 120 14.93 7.51 0.70
C LYS A 120 14.83 8.94 0.18
N ILE A 121 13.64 9.54 0.18
CA ILE A 121 13.45 10.96 -0.15
C ILE A 121 14.20 11.84 0.83
N GLU A 122 14.11 11.55 2.12
CA GLU A 122 14.86 12.28 3.15
C GLU A 122 16.37 12.14 2.95
N ALA A 123 16.85 10.94 2.62
CA ALA A 123 18.27 10.70 2.36
C ALA A 123 18.79 11.34 1.05
N CYS A 124 17.93 11.47 0.04
CA CYS A 124 18.30 12.00 -1.29
C CYS A 124 17.99 13.49 -1.47
N ALA A 125 17.29 14.12 -0.54
CA ALA A 125 16.97 15.54 -0.60
C ALA A 125 18.22 16.41 -0.43
N PHE A 126 18.28 17.51 -1.19
CA PHE A 126 19.38 18.46 -1.12
C PHE A 126 18.88 19.89 -1.34
N ASN A 127 19.63 20.88 -0.83
CA ASN A 127 19.33 22.28 -1.09
C ASN A 127 19.80 22.68 -2.50
N VAL A 128 18.89 23.16 -3.34
CA VAL A 128 19.13 23.39 -4.78
C VAL A 128 20.06 24.58 -5.04
N GLU A 129 19.98 25.62 -4.22
CA GLU A 129 20.83 26.81 -4.33
C GLU A 129 22.30 26.47 -4.03
N SER A 130 22.54 25.77 -2.91
CA SER A 130 23.86 25.30 -2.51
C SER A 130 24.43 24.18 -3.39
N ALA A 131 23.57 23.51 -4.17
CA ALA A 131 23.98 22.40 -5.01
C ALA A 131 24.65 22.83 -6.31
N GLU A 132 24.54 24.11 -6.69
CA GLU A 132 25.13 24.71 -7.90
C GLU A 132 24.90 23.82 -9.14
N LEU A 133 23.65 23.45 -9.40
CA LEU A 133 23.30 22.62 -10.55
C LEU A 133 23.68 23.34 -11.85
N ASN A 134 24.58 22.74 -12.64
CA ASN A 134 25.00 23.23 -13.96
C ASN A 134 23.90 23.00 -15.03
N ALA A 135 22.70 23.52 -14.80
CA ALA A 135 21.52 23.33 -15.63
C ALA A 135 20.76 24.65 -15.82
N PRO A 136 20.07 24.85 -16.96
CA PRO A 136 19.22 26.02 -17.18
C PRO A 136 18.02 26.02 -16.23
N GLU A 137 17.45 27.19 -15.98
CA GLU A 137 16.29 27.38 -15.07
C GLU A 137 15.14 26.43 -15.39
N ASN A 138 14.83 26.22 -16.68
CA ASN A 138 13.76 25.31 -17.11
C ASN A 138 13.95 23.86 -16.66
N SER A 139 15.18 23.41 -16.44
CA SER A 139 15.47 22.06 -15.94
C SER A 139 15.47 22.00 -14.41
N ARG A 140 15.50 23.16 -13.74
CA ARG A 140 15.47 23.31 -12.27
C ARG A 140 14.05 23.54 -11.74
N THR A 141 13.05 23.70 -12.61
CA THR A 141 11.66 23.87 -12.20
C THR A 141 11.01 22.51 -11.91
N CYS A 142 10.38 22.42 -10.74
CA CYS A 142 9.59 21.25 -10.38
C CYS A 142 8.32 21.20 -11.24
N PRO A 143 8.00 20.06 -11.89
CA PRO A 143 6.82 19.96 -12.76
C PRO A 143 5.49 19.96 -11.99
N VAL A 144 5.51 19.81 -10.66
CA VAL A 144 4.30 19.83 -9.81
C VAL A 144 4.00 21.24 -9.33
N THR A 145 5.00 21.95 -8.80
CA THR A 145 4.83 23.31 -8.24
C THR A 145 5.04 24.40 -9.27
N LEU A 146 5.66 24.09 -10.42
CA LEU A 146 6.06 25.02 -11.47
C LEU A 146 7.03 26.11 -11.01
N CYS A 147 7.74 25.85 -9.91
CA CYS A 147 8.74 26.74 -9.31
C CYS A 147 10.06 26.00 -9.12
N GLU A 148 11.16 26.74 -9.00
CA GLU A 148 12.42 26.18 -8.52
C GLU A 148 12.29 25.86 -7.02
N PRO A 149 12.51 24.61 -6.59
CA PRO A 149 12.37 24.24 -5.18
C PRO A 149 13.60 24.64 -4.37
N GLU A 150 13.41 25.05 -3.12
CA GLU A 150 14.52 25.28 -2.18
C GLU A 150 15.20 23.95 -1.81
N THR A 151 14.39 22.94 -1.48
CA THR A 151 14.83 21.56 -1.22
C THR A 151 14.31 20.65 -2.31
N GLY A 152 15.24 20.13 -3.12
CA GLY A 152 14.95 19.32 -4.29
C GLY A 152 15.31 17.84 -4.10
N VAL A 153 14.65 16.99 -4.87
CA VAL A 153 14.91 15.54 -4.95
C VAL A 153 14.87 15.14 -6.42
N PHE A 154 15.84 14.33 -6.86
CA PHE A 154 15.78 13.74 -8.20
C PHE A 154 14.93 12.48 -8.21
N MET A 155 14.06 12.38 -9.21
CA MET A 155 13.27 11.18 -9.47
C MET A 155 13.35 10.80 -10.95
N LYS A 156 13.54 9.51 -11.24
CA LYS A 156 13.52 8.95 -12.61
C LYS A 156 12.14 9.15 -13.23
N ASN A 157 12.08 9.47 -14.52
CA ASN A 157 10.80 9.70 -15.22
C ASN A 157 9.93 8.43 -15.36
N SER A 158 10.55 7.25 -15.23
CA SER A 158 9.92 5.93 -15.17
C SER A 158 10.91 4.92 -14.58
N HIS A 159 10.42 3.71 -14.28
CA HIS A 159 11.24 2.65 -13.70
C HIS A 159 12.49 2.32 -14.54
N SER A 160 12.37 2.35 -15.88
CA SER A 160 13.45 2.07 -16.83
C SER A 160 14.10 3.31 -17.46
N SER A 161 13.65 4.52 -17.11
CA SER A 161 14.22 5.75 -17.66
C SER A 161 15.63 5.98 -17.14
N ASP A 162 16.54 6.44 -17.99
CA ASP A 162 17.84 6.99 -17.58
C ASP A 162 17.76 8.50 -17.29
N VAL A 163 16.64 9.15 -17.65
CA VAL A 163 16.35 10.56 -17.38
C VAL A 163 15.70 10.72 -16.01
N CYS A 164 16.17 11.71 -15.26
CA CYS A 164 15.59 12.15 -13.99
C CYS A 164 15.10 13.60 -14.10
N THR A 165 14.13 13.95 -13.27
CA THR A 165 13.59 15.30 -13.15
C THR A 165 13.71 15.77 -11.70
N LEU A 166 13.93 17.07 -11.51
CA LEU A 166 13.99 17.69 -10.19
C LEU A 166 12.57 17.94 -9.68
N TYR A 167 12.27 17.46 -8.48
CA TYR A 167 11.00 17.69 -7.80
C TYR A 167 11.21 18.45 -6.50
N ASP A 168 10.22 19.26 -6.13
CA ASP A 168 10.10 19.81 -4.79
C ASP A 168 9.87 18.66 -3.79
N LYS A 169 10.65 18.63 -2.71
CA LYS A 169 10.54 17.59 -1.68
C LYS A 169 9.13 17.47 -1.12
N SER A 170 8.51 18.60 -0.75
CA SER A 170 7.18 18.61 -0.12
C SER A 170 6.12 18.17 -1.10
N ALA A 171 6.23 18.59 -2.36
CA ALA A 171 5.32 18.15 -3.42
C ALA A 171 5.44 16.65 -3.70
N LEU A 172 6.66 16.09 -3.68
CA LEU A 172 6.89 14.67 -3.89
C LEU A 172 6.38 13.82 -2.73
N ILE A 173 6.59 14.26 -1.48
CA ILE A 173 6.00 13.61 -0.30
C ILE A 173 4.47 13.61 -0.40
N HIS A 174 3.88 14.74 -0.79
CA HIS A 174 2.43 14.84 -0.98
C HIS A 174 1.90 13.90 -2.07
N LEU A 175 2.66 13.67 -3.16
CA LEU A 175 2.29 12.66 -4.16
C LEU A 175 2.29 11.24 -3.57
N ILE A 176 3.26 10.91 -2.73
CA ILE A 176 3.35 9.60 -2.07
C ILE A 176 2.25 9.41 -1.03
N ASP A 177 1.98 10.44 -0.23
CA ASP A 177 0.93 10.41 0.79
C ASP A 177 -0.48 10.22 0.19
N MET A 178 -0.70 10.74 -1.01
CA MET A 178 -1.93 10.56 -1.78
C MET A 178 -1.96 9.27 -2.62
N ASP A 179 -0.91 8.45 -2.60
CA ASP A 179 -0.73 7.30 -3.50
C ASP A 179 -0.92 7.68 -4.98
N ALA A 180 -0.50 8.90 -5.33
CA ALA A 180 -0.66 9.44 -6.67
C ALA A 180 0.33 8.77 -7.63
N PRO A 181 -0.10 8.45 -8.87
CA PRO A 181 0.80 7.89 -9.87
C PRO A 181 1.83 8.94 -10.31
N HIS A 182 3.00 8.46 -10.75
CA HIS A 182 4.08 9.30 -11.25
C HIS A 182 3.57 10.29 -12.31
N PRO A 183 3.89 11.60 -12.21
CA PRO A 183 3.29 12.63 -13.07
C PRO A 183 3.50 12.41 -14.59
N LEU A 184 4.65 11.84 -14.97
CA LEU A 184 4.99 11.54 -16.38
C LEU A 184 4.56 10.13 -16.81
N SER A 185 5.14 9.07 -16.23
CA SER A 185 4.88 7.68 -16.66
C SER A 185 3.55 7.10 -16.19
N ARG A 186 2.89 7.69 -15.20
CA ARG A 186 1.71 7.14 -14.50
C ARG A 186 1.96 5.83 -13.74
N GLU A 187 3.22 5.43 -13.58
CA GLU A 187 3.62 4.27 -12.77
C GLU A 187 3.52 4.56 -11.27
N SER A 188 3.45 3.53 -10.43
CA SER A 188 3.60 3.69 -8.99
C SER A 188 5.00 4.20 -8.64
N ILE A 189 5.09 5.21 -7.77
CA ILE A 189 6.36 5.77 -7.33
C ILE A 189 7.03 4.79 -6.36
N THR A 190 8.26 4.38 -6.68
CA THR A 190 9.01 3.39 -5.91
C THR A 190 10.37 3.94 -5.49
N ALA A 191 10.99 3.32 -4.49
CA ALA A 191 12.28 3.79 -3.97
C ALA A 191 13.40 3.71 -5.02
N SER A 192 13.32 2.79 -5.99
CA SER A 192 14.29 2.72 -7.09
C SER A 192 14.22 3.91 -8.06
N MET A 193 13.10 4.65 -8.05
CA MET A 193 12.95 5.88 -8.84
C MET A 193 13.56 7.10 -8.14
N ILE A 194 13.77 7.06 -6.83
CA ILE A 194 14.38 8.16 -6.07
C ILE A 194 15.90 8.07 -6.16
N ILE A 195 16.54 9.16 -6.58
CA ILE A 195 17.96 9.20 -6.94
C ILE A 195 18.66 10.30 -6.15
N GLY A 196 19.86 10.00 -5.63
CA GLY A 196 20.68 10.98 -4.95
C GLY A 196 21.22 12.05 -5.90
N LYS A 197 21.55 13.23 -5.36
CA LYS A 197 22.16 14.34 -6.12
C LYS A 197 23.32 13.88 -7.00
N ASP A 198 24.25 13.10 -6.44
CA ASP A 198 25.50 12.76 -7.11
C ASP A 198 25.37 11.64 -8.15
N GLU A 199 24.22 10.98 -8.22
CA GLU A 199 23.93 9.90 -9.18
C GLU A 199 23.35 10.44 -10.49
N CYS A 200 22.91 11.71 -10.52
CA CYS A 200 22.31 12.34 -11.69
C CYS A 200 23.04 13.61 -12.09
N TYR A 201 23.27 13.81 -13.39
CA TYR A 201 23.99 14.98 -13.90
C TYR A 201 23.30 15.57 -15.12
N PHE A 202 23.45 16.88 -15.29
CA PHE A 202 22.90 17.55 -16.46
C PHE A 202 23.73 17.22 -17.70
N SER A 203 23.07 16.71 -18.75
CA SER A 203 23.70 16.47 -20.05
C SER A 203 23.27 17.54 -21.05
N PRO A 204 24.20 18.44 -21.47
CA PRO A 204 23.87 19.50 -22.42
C PRO A 204 23.37 18.97 -23.77
N GLY A 205 23.82 17.78 -24.19
CA GLY A 205 23.40 17.18 -25.46
C GLY A 205 21.97 16.64 -25.46
N ARG A 206 21.41 16.36 -24.27
CA ARG A 206 20.03 15.89 -24.10
C ARG A 206 19.12 16.93 -23.44
N GLU A 207 19.68 18.06 -23.01
CA GLU A 207 18.98 19.12 -22.27
C GLU A 207 18.19 18.58 -21.07
N SER A 208 18.73 17.56 -20.40
CA SER A 208 18.06 16.83 -19.32
C SER A 208 19.05 16.27 -18.31
N PHE A 209 18.59 16.01 -17.09
CA PHE A 209 19.36 15.29 -16.09
C PHE A 209 19.32 13.79 -16.40
N ILE A 210 20.48 13.15 -16.46
CA ILE A 210 20.63 11.73 -16.75
C ILE A 210 21.42 11.02 -15.66
N LEU A 211 21.10 9.75 -15.44
CA LEU A 211 21.84 8.88 -14.53
C LEU A 211 23.27 8.71 -14.99
N LYS A 212 24.21 8.69 -14.03
CA LYS A 212 25.58 8.27 -14.29
C LYS A 212 25.60 6.77 -14.58
N GLU A 213 26.18 6.39 -15.70
CA GLU A 213 26.55 4.99 -15.94
C GLU A 213 27.64 4.62 -14.92
N SER A 214 27.42 3.51 -14.19
CA SER A 214 28.38 2.95 -13.24
C SER A 214 29.52 2.22 -13.93
#